data_AF-A0A292SHS1-F1
#
_entry.id   AF-A0A292SHS1-F1
#
_cell.length_a   1.000
_cell.length_b   1.000
_cell.length_c   1.000
_cell.angle_alpha   90.00
_cell.angle_beta   90.00
_cell.angle_gamma   90.00
#
_symmetry.space_group_name_H-M   'P 1'
#
loop_
_entity.id
_entity.type
_entity.pdbx_description
1 polymer ?
#
loop_
_entity_poly.entity_id
_entity_poly.type
_entity_poly.pdbx_seq_one_letter_code
_entity_poly.pdbx_strand_id
1 'polypeptide(L)'
;MITNFKYCPIIKTGDAELRALSQLSSSVKDKMHPIIELTRGRKSAKDSKGDINKRIRKLIDIFPYNDFFLDITSDEALSNEDIMSFHSS
;
A
#
# COMPACT_ATOMS: atom_id res chain seq x y z
N MET A 1 11.56 6.33 28.77
CA MET A 1 12.39 5.81 27.66
C MET A 1 11.43 5.09 26.72
N ILE A 2 11.25 5.55 25.48
CA ILE A 2 10.31 4.90 24.53
C ILE A 2 11.01 3.65 24.00
N THR A 3 10.63 2.47 24.49
CA THR A 3 11.36 1.20 24.26
C THR A 3 10.70 0.27 23.25
N ASN A 4 9.81 0.75 22.39
CA ASN A 4 9.12 -0.11 21.43
C ASN A 4 9.01 0.53 20.04
N PHE A 5 10.16 0.75 19.40
CA PHE A 5 10.19 1.11 17.98
C PHE A 5 9.78 -0.11 17.16
N LYS A 6 8.61 -0.04 16.53
CA LYS A 6 8.20 -1.02 15.51
C LYS A 6 9.04 -0.80 14.25
N TYR A 7 9.29 -1.87 13.51
CA TYR A 7 9.95 -1.77 12.21
C TYR A 7 9.03 -1.04 11.22
N CYS A 8 9.51 0.04 10.60
CA CYS A 8 8.73 0.84 9.65
C CYS A 8 9.30 0.70 8.23
N PRO A 9 9.02 -0.42 7.52
CA PRO A 9 9.42 -0.52 6.13
C PRO A 9 8.60 0.42 5.25
N ILE A 10 9.22 0.89 4.18
CA ILE A 10 8.53 1.56 3.08
C ILE A 10 8.17 0.50 2.05
N ILE A 11 6.90 0.39 1.70
CA ILE A 11 6.38 -0.66 0.81
C ILE A 11 5.44 -0.02 -0.21
N LYS A 12 5.66 -0.26 -1.50
CA LYS A 12 4.72 0.18 -2.53
C LYS A 12 3.55 -0.81 -2.64
N THR A 13 2.42 -0.34 -3.16
CA THR A 13 1.24 -1.19 -3.40
C THR A 13 1.37 -2.08 -4.67
N GLY A 14 2.58 -2.30 -5.16
CA GLY A 14 2.85 -3.20 -6.27
C GLY A 14 2.35 -4.62 -6.01
N ASP A 15 1.98 -5.36 -7.06
CA ASP A 15 1.42 -6.71 -6.88
C ASP A 15 2.38 -7.68 -6.18
N ALA A 16 3.68 -7.58 -6.47
CA ALA A 16 4.69 -8.44 -5.87
C ALA A 16 4.84 -8.18 -4.36
N GLU A 17 4.90 -6.91 -3.95
CA GLU A 17 5.04 -6.51 -2.55
C GLU A 17 3.80 -6.85 -1.74
N LEU A 18 2.60 -6.53 -2.25
CA LEU A 18 1.35 -6.91 -1.58
C LEU A 18 1.22 -8.43 -1.44
N ARG A 19 1.65 -9.20 -2.45
CA ARG A 19 1.64 -10.67 -2.38
C ARG A 19 2.61 -11.17 -1.32
N ALA A 20 3.81 -10.60 -1.22
CA ALA A 20 4.78 -10.96 -0.19
C ALA A 20 4.25 -10.63 1.21
N LEU A 21 3.72 -9.42 1.40
CA LEU A 21 3.09 -8.98 2.66
C LEU A 21 1.94 -9.89 3.09
N SER A 22 1.13 -10.37 2.14
CA SER A 22 -0.01 -11.24 2.46
C SER A 22 0.42 -12.61 3.01
N GLN A 23 1.66 -13.05 2.76
CA GLN A 23 2.20 -14.31 3.28
C GLN A 23 2.82 -14.17 4.68
N LEU A 24 3.00 -12.95 5.18
CA LEU A 24 3.52 -12.75 6.53
C LEU A 24 2.49 -13.18 7.58
N SER A 25 2.95 -13.82 8.65
CA SER A 25 2.11 -14.12 9.80
C SER A 25 1.65 -12.84 10.51
N SER A 26 0.51 -12.89 11.19
CA SER A 26 0.02 -11.77 12.00
C SER A 26 1.06 -11.30 13.02
N SER A 27 1.78 -12.24 13.65
CA SER A 27 2.85 -11.96 14.62
C SER A 27 4.02 -11.14 14.05
N VAL A 28 4.29 -11.22 12.74
CA VAL A 28 5.29 -10.38 12.07
C VAL A 28 4.69 -9.01 11.78
N LYS A 29 3.48 -8.97 11.22
CA LYS A 29 2.76 -7.72 10.90
C LYS A 29 2.54 -6.85 12.15
N ASP A 30 2.27 -7.44 13.31
CA ASP A 30 2.07 -6.73 14.59
C ASP A 30 3.31 -5.98 15.08
N LYS A 31 4.50 -6.44 14.67
CA LYS A 31 5.79 -5.83 14.98
C LYS A 31 6.18 -4.72 14.00
N MET A 32 5.34 -4.46 13.00
CA MET A 32 5.57 -3.47 11.96
C MET A 32 4.63 -2.27 12.13
N HIS A 33 5.08 -1.13 11.64
CA HIS A 33 4.24 0.05 11.43
C HIS A 33 4.60 0.62 10.05
N PRO A 34 4.16 -0.05 8.96
CA PRO A 34 4.68 0.21 7.63
C PRO A 34 4.26 1.59 7.10
N ILE A 35 5.09 2.14 6.23
CA ILE A 35 4.77 3.27 5.37
C ILE A 35 4.38 2.67 4.02
N ILE A 36 3.10 2.75 3.68
CA ILE A 36 2.54 2.21 2.46
C ILE A 36 2.49 3.32 1.41
N GLU A 37 3.28 3.20 0.36
CA GLU A 37 3.23 4.08 -0.79
C GLU A 37 2.16 3.59 -1.77
N LEU A 38 1.05 4.30 -1.83
CA LEU A 38 -0.07 4.01 -2.71
C LEU A 38 0.28 4.39 -4.15
N THR A 39 0.31 3.37 -4.99
CA THR A 39 0.51 3.44 -6.44
C THR A 39 -0.76 2.99 -7.17
N ARG A 40 -0.88 3.34 -8.45
CA ARG A 40 -1.98 2.87 -9.30
C ARG A 40 -2.03 1.34 -9.43
N GLY A 41 -3.18 0.82 -9.86
CA GLY A 41 -3.30 -0.56 -10.31
C GLY A 41 -2.43 -0.87 -11.55
N ARG A 42 -2.07 -2.15 -11.73
CA ARG A 42 -1.39 -2.58 -12.96
C ARG A 42 -2.38 -2.49 -14.11
N LYS A 43 -2.08 -1.65 -15.12
CA LYS A 43 -2.85 -1.61 -16.36
C LYS A 43 -2.77 -2.95 -17.07
N SER A 44 -3.91 -3.43 -17.56
CA SER A 44 -4.04 -4.67 -18.32
C SER A 44 -5.09 -4.51 -19.41
N ALA A 45 -5.16 -5.46 -20.35
CA ALA A 45 -6.20 -5.45 -21.40
C ALA A 45 -7.64 -5.40 -20.83
N LYS A 46 -7.85 -5.89 -19.60
CA LYS A 46 -9.14 -5.88 -18.91
C LYS A 46 -9.31 -4.71 -17.92
N ASP A 47 -8.27 -3.93 -17.68
CA ASP A 47 -8.25 -2.81 -16.74
C ASP A 47 -7.28 -1.74 -17.24
N SER A 48 -7.79 -0.84 -18.08
CA SER A 48 -7.00 0.23 -18.70
C SER A 48 -6.66 1.37 -17.74
N LYS A 49 -7.46 1.54 -16.68
CA LYS A 49 -7.30 2.63 -15.70
C LYS A 49 -6.31 2.29 -14.59
N GLY A 50 -6.16 1.00 -14.28
CA GLY A 50 -5.37 0.57 -13.13
C GLY A 50 -6.08 0.94 -11.84
N ASP A 51 -7.27 0.37 -11.62
CA ASP A 51 -8.16 0.70 -10.52
C ASP A 51 -7.48 0.64 -9.14
N ILE A 52 -7.44 1.79 -8.46
CA ILE A 52 -6.84 1.95 -7.13
C ILE A 52 -7.60 1.18 -6.04
N ASN A 53 -8.91 0.97 -6.21
CA ASN A 53 -9.72 0.30 -5.20
C ASN A 53 -9.26 -1.14 -4.97
N LYS A 54 -8.72 -1.80 -5.99
CA LYS A 54 -8.13 -3.14 -5.86
C LYS A 54 -6.90 -3.13 -4.94
N ARG A 55 -6.12 -2.04 -4.92
CA ARG A 55 -4.97 -1.86 -4.04
C ARG A 55 -5.42 -1.64 -2.60
N ILE A 56 -6.38 -0.74 -2.41
CA ILE A 56 -6.95 -0.42 -1.10
C ILE A 56 -7.57 -1.66 -0.46
N ARG A 57 -8.38 -2.42 -1.20
CA ARG A 57 -8.98 -3.68 -0.70
C ARG A 57 -7.92 -4.68 -0.26
N LYS A 58 -6.89 -4.91 -1.09
CA LYS A 58 -5.77 -5.79 -0.71
C LYS A 58 -5.05 -5.31 0.55
N LEU A 59 -4.86 -4.01 0.74
CA LEU A 59 -4.24 -3.47 1.95
C LEU A 59 -5.09 -3.73 3.19
N ILE A 60 -6.40 -3.48 3.11
CA ILE A 60 -7.35 -3.76 4.19
C ILE A 60 -7.34 -5.25 4.56
N ASP A 61 -7.27 -6.14 3.56
CA ASP A 61 -7.18 -7.59 3.79
C ASP A 61 -5.84 -8.00 4.45
N ILE A 62 -4.74 -7.31 4.13
CA ILE A 62 -3.40 -7.60 4.69
C ILE A 62 -3.28 -7.10 6.13
N PHE A 63 -3.84 -5.92 6.42
CA PHE A 63 -3.76 -5.21 7.71
C PHE A 63 -5.16 -4.88 8.26
N PRO A 64 -5.97 -5.88 8.64
CA PRO A 64 -7.34 -5.64 9.09
C PRO A 64 -7.45 -4.91 10.43
N TYR A 65 -6.41 -4.99 11.28
CA TYR A 65 -6.41 -4.44 12.64
C TYR A 65 -5.15 -3.60 12.96
N ASN A 66 -4.28 -3.39 11.98
CA ASN A 66 -3.00 -2.71 12.17
C ASN A 66 -3.03 -1.36 11.48
N ASP A 67 -2.65 -0.31 12.20
CA ASP A 67 -2.43 1.00 11.61
C ASP A 67 -1.18 1.00 10.71
N PHE A 68 -1.21 1.84 9.70
CA PHE A 68 -0.10 2.11 8.80
C PHE A 68 -0.10 3.57 8.37
N PHE A 69 1.07 4.08 8.00
CA PHE A 69 1.15 5.38 7.33
C PHE A 69 0.84 5.19 5.85
N LEU A 70 0.02 6.08 5.28
CA LEU A 70 -0.28 6.08 3.85
C LEU A 70 0.44 7.26 3.20
N ASP A 71 1.27 6.96 2.23
CA ASP A 71 1.93 7.91 1.34
C ASP A 71 1.28 7.81 -0.05
N ILE A 72 1.07 8.94 -0.73
CA ILE A 72 0.49 8.95 -2.08
C ILE A 72 1.64 9.19 -3.06
N THR A 73 1.86 8.25 -3.99
CA THR A 73 2.99 8.36 -4.91
C THR A 73 2.92 9.64 -5.73
N SER A 74 4.09 10.24 -5.95
CA SER A 74 4.30 11.35 -6.89
C SER A 74 4.96 10.90 -8.19
N ASP A 75 5.28 9.61 -8.32
CA ASP A 75 5.85 9.04 -9.54
C ASP A 75 4.79 8.97 -10.64
N GLU A 76 4.99 9.76 -11.70
CA GLU A 76 4.12 9.81 -12.88
C GLU A 76 3.92 8.42 -13.53
N ALA A 77 4.95 7.57 -13.52
CA ALA A 77 4.85 6.23 -14.08
C ALA A 77 3.91 5.34 -13.27
N LEU A 78 3.71 5.64 -11.98
CA LEU A 78 2.86 4.91 -11.03
C LEU A 78 1.57 5.67 -10.68
N SER A 79 1.27 6.77 -11.39
CA SER A 79 0.12 7.62 -11.17
C SER A 79 -1.01 7.41 -12.20
N ASN A 80 -2.24 7.70 -11.79
CA ASN A 80 -3.45 7.71 -12.63
C ASN A 80 -4.40 8.83 -12.17
N GLU A 81 -5.55 8.97 -12.83
CA GLU A 81 -6.57 9.97 -12.47
C GLU A 81 -6.96 9.91 -10.99
N ASP A 82 -7.10 8.70 -10.43
CA ASP A 82 -7.43 8.51 -9.02
C ASP A 82 -6.32 9.03 -8.11
N ILE A 83 -5.05 8.64 -8.35
CA ILE A 83 -3.89 9.10 -7.57
C ILE A 83 -3.76 10.62 -7.61
N MET A 84 -3.92 11.23 -8.79
CA MET A 84 -3.84 12.69 -8.95
C MET A 84 -4.94 13.44 -8.18
N SER A 85 -6.13 12.83 -8.05
CA SER A 85 -7.23 13.44 -7.30
C SER A 85 -6.90 13.63 -5.82
N PHE A 86 -6.11 12.72 -5.22
CA PHE A 86 -5.67 12.83 -3.83
C PHE A 86 -4.69 13.98 -3.57
N HIS A 87 -3.93 14.41 -4.59
CA HIS A 87 -3.01 15.55 -4.48
C HIS A 87 -3.71 16.90 -4.66
N SER A 88 -4.93 16.90 -5.22
CA SER A 88 -5.69 18.11 -5.55
C SER A 88 -6.67 18.53 -4.43
N SER A 89 -6.58 17.89 -3.26
CA SER A 89 -7.50 18.02 -2.11
C SER A 89 -6.96 18.94 -1.02
#